data_AF-A0A1S2PNV6-F1
#
_entry.id   AF-A0A1S2PNV6-F1
#
_cell.length_a   1.000
_cell.length_b   1.000
_cell.length_c   1.000
_cell.angle_alpha   90.00
_cell.angle_beta   90.00
_cell.angle_gamma   90.00
#
_symmetry.space_group_name_H-M   'P 1'
#
loop_
_entity.id
_entity.type
_entity.pdbx_description
1 polymer ?
#
loop_
_entity_poly.entity_id
_entity_poly.type
_entity_poly.pdbx_seq_one_letter_code
_entity_poly.pdbx_strand_id
1 'polypeptide(L)'
;MTAPPPPLSPRPRPHRSGPAWQFVSAYGLLVLTALLFLVFSLTLPHTFPTRGTVDSILFSQSIPAVLALAAMVPVVTGSFDLSLGYGLGLAHVMVLRLVIHDGWPWPWACLVVIVGGAVVGTVNGVVVEFGRIDSFIATLGTGSMLYAVTGWVTGGGRIVPGPGGLPTAFTDVYDSRLLGLPLPAFYVLGLAAALWVVLERLPLGRCLYVIGSNPRAAELVGIPTRRYTVYAFTASGLIVGCAGVLLAAQQEIGNPSVGLDYLLPAFAGALLGSTAIKPGRPNALGTVVAVAVLAVGLTGIAQMGGDFWTTPLFYGGTLLLAVGLAGYSARRLRTGADAPAGMPQPPSSAPGGGAQGTVP
;
A
#
# COMPACT_ATOMS: atom_id res chain seq x y z
N MET A 1 22.37 30.13 -49.56
CA MET A 1 21.10 30.43 -48.86
C MET A 1 20.50 29.12 -48.39
N THR A 2 20.71 28.76 -47.13
CA THR A 2 20.17 27.55 -46.52
C THR A 2 18.67 27.75 -46.25
N ALA A 3 17.84 26.82 -46.71
CA ALA A 3 16.40 26.88 -46.52
C ALA A 3 16.05 26.98 -45.02
N PRO A 4 15.01 27.75 -44.64
CA PRO A 4 14.57 27.85 -43.26
C PRO A 4 14.09 26.47 -42.74
N PRO A 5 14.31 26.16 -41.45
CA PRO A 5 13.85 24.91 -40.86
C PRO A 5 12.31 24.82 -40.95
N PRO A 6 11.76 23.60 -41.13
CA PRO A 6 10.32 23.40 -41.20
C PRO A 6 9.64 23.87 -39.90
N PRO A 7 8.41 24.41 -39.97
CA PRO A 7 7.68 24.84 -38.78
C PRO A 7 7.46 23.66 -37.84
N LEU A 8 7.78 23.85 -36.56
CA LEU A 8 7.55 22.86 -35.51
C LEU A 8 6.06 22.48 -35.50
N SER A 9 5.77 21.19 -35.62
CA SER A 9 4.40 20.69 -35.49
C SER A 9 3.84 21.06 -34.10
N PRO A 10 2.55 21.45 -34.01
CA PRO A 10 1.96 21.80 -32.73
C PRO A 10 2.04 20.61 -31.79
N ARG A 11 2.72 20.75 -30.64
CA ARG A 11 2.71 19.72 -29.59
C ARG A 11 1.25 19.46 -29.21
N PRO A 12 0.80 18.20 -29.14
CA PRO A 12 -0.56 17.89 -28.69
C PRO A 12 -0.74 18.52 -27.30
N ARG A 13 -1.73 19.41 -27.19
CA ARG A 13 -2.07 20.04 -25.91
C ARG A 13 -2.50 18.91 -24.97
N PRO A 14 -2.01 18.84 -23.72
CA PRO A 14 -2.46 17.84 -22.77
C PRO A 14 -3.99 17.95 -22.66
N HIS A 15 -4.69 16.84 -22.90
CA HIS A 15 -6.13 16.76 -22.77
C HIS A 15 -6.48 17.14 -21.32
N ARG A 16 -6.89 18.39 -21.09
CA ARG A 16 -7.39 18.84 -19.79
C ARG A 16 -8.69 18.08 -19.54
N SER A 17 -8.61 17.02 -18.74
CA SER A 17 -9.79 16.35 -18.21
C SER A 17 -10.68 17.40 -17.53
N GLY A 18 -11.98 17.37 -17.83
CA GLY A 18 -12.94 18.33 -17.29
C GLY A 18 -12.96 18.33 -15.76
N PRO A 19 -13.43 19.41 -15.11
CA PRO A 19 -13.40 19.58 -13.66
C PRO A 19 -14.11 18.46 -12.90
N ALA A 20 -15.18 17.88 -13.47
CA ALA A 20 -15.87 16.73 -12.91
C ALA A 20 -15.00 15.46 -12.83
N TRP A 21 -14.16 15.21 -13.84
CA TRP A 21 -13.25 14.05 -13.85
C TRP A 21 -12.12 14.20 -12.84
N GLN A 22 -11.66 15.44 -12.61
CA GLN A 22 -10.65 15.75 -11.57
C GLN A 22 -11.23 15.59 -10.17
N PHE A 23 -12.50 15.96 -9.97
CA PHE A 23 -13.19 15.79 -8.70
C PHE A 23 -13.44 14.32 -8.38
N VAL A 24 -13.92 13.54 -9.35
CA VAL A 24 -14.15 12.10 -9.21
C VAL A 24 -12.84 11.34 -8.99
N SER A 25 -11.75 11.73 -9.65
CA SER A 25 -10.47 11.05 -9.44
C SER A 25 -9.86 11.34 -8.07
N ALA A 26 -9.98 12.57 -7.54
CA ALA A 26 -9.42 12.92 -6.24
C ALA A 26 -10.29 12.47 -5.04
N TYR A 27 -11.62 12.60 -5.16
CA TYR A 27 -12.55 12.39 -4.05
C TYR A 27 -13.48 11.18 -4.22
N GLY A 28 -13.39 10.45 -5.33
CA GLY A 28 -14.28 9.32 -5.63
C GLY A 28 -14.32 8.26 -4.53
N LEU A 29 -13.19 7.99 -3.88
CA LEU A 29 -13.12 7.01 -2.80
C LEU A 29 -13.78 7.50 -1.50
N LEU A 30 -13.67 8.80 -1.19
CA LEU A 30 -14.38 9.42 -0.06
C LEU A 30 -15.90 9.42 -0.31
N VAL A 31 -16.31 9.78 -1.54
CA VAL A 31 -17.71 9.72 -1.95
C VAL A 31 -18.23 8.28 -1.88
N LEU A 32 -17.45 7.30 -2.32
CA LEU A 32 -17.80 5.88 -2.22
C LEU A 32 -17.93 5.44 -0.76
N THR A 33 -17.03 5.88 0.12
CA THR A 33 -17.11 5.59 1.56
C THR A 33 -18.42 6.11 2.14
N ALA A 34 -18.74 7.38 1.88
CA ALA A 34 -19.97 8.02 2.36
C ALA A 34 -21.22 7.36 1.78
N LEU A 35 -21.20 6.99 0.49
CA LEU A 35 -22.30 6.30 -0.18
C LEU A 35 -22.53 4.90 0.41
N LEU A 36 -21.47 4.09 0.59
CA LEU A 36 -21.59 2.77 1.21
C LEU A 36 -22.12 2.90 2.64
N PHE A 37 -21.59 3.84 3.42
CA PHE A 37 -22.06 4.10 4.77
C PHE A 37 -23.54 4.49 4.80
N LEU A 38 -23.98 5.36 3.88
CA LEU A 38 -25.37 5.75 3.75
C LEU A 38 -26.26 4.56 3.37
N VAL A 39 -25.86 3.78 2.36
CA VAL A 39 -26.61 2.60 1.92
C VAL A 39 -26.80 1.62 3.07
N PHE A 40 -25.74 1.27 3.79
CA PHE A 40 -25.85 0.36 4.95
C PHE A 40 -26.62 0.98 6.11
N SER A 41 -26.52 2.30 6.33
CA SER A 41 -27.32 2.98 7.34
C SER A 41 -28.82 2.93 7.03
N LEU A 42 -29.19 2.94 5.75
CA LEU A 42 -30.58 2.85 5.32
C LEU A 42 -31.09 1.40 5.30
N THR A 43 -30.26 0.42 4.95
CA THR A 43 -30.65 -1.00 4.92
C THR A 43 -30.64 -1.65 6.31
N LEU A 44 -29.75 -1.19 7.20
CA LEU A 44 -29.54 -1.72 8.54
C LEU A 44 -29.65 -0.60 9.61
N PRO A 45 -30.80 0.10 9.71
CA PRO A 45 -30.93 1.33 10.50
C PRO A 45 -30.74 1.15 12.00
N HIS A 46 -30.98 -0.06 12.52
CA HIS A 46 -30.87 -0.34 13.96
C HIS A 46 -29.50 -0.86 14.38
N THR A 47 -28.66 -1.31 13.45
CA THR A 47 -27.38 -1.97 13.77
C THR A 47 -26.19 -1.22 13.19
N PHE A 48 -26.30 -0.69 11.97
CA PHE A 48 -25.16 -0.12 11.26
C PHE A 48 -24.81 1.32 11.68
N PRO A 49 -25.73 2.30 11.74
CA PRO A 49 -25.41 3.67 12.14
C PRO A 49 -25.31 3.81 13.67
N THR A 50 -24.67 2.84 14.34
CA THR A 50 -24.52 2.80 15.79
C THR A 50 -23.08 3.06 16.21
N ARG A 51 -22.90 3.59 17.43
CA ARG A 51 -21.56 3.75 18.02
C ARG A 51 -20.81 2.42 18.13
N GLY A 52 -21.52 1.33 18.42
CA GLY A 52 -20.94 -0.01 18.50
C GLY A 52 -20.34 -0.47 17.17
N THR A 53 -21.01 -0.20 16.05
CA THR A 53 -20.48 -0.51 14.72
C THR A 53 -19.24 0.34 14.40
N VAL A 54 -19.26 1.63 14.71
CA VAL A 54 -18.09 2.52 14.52
C VAL A 54 -16.90 2.04 15.37
N ASP A 55 -17.12 1.73 16.65
CA ASP A 55 -16.09 1.20 17.54
C ASP A 55 -15.54 -0.13 17.01
N SER A 56 -16.40 -1.03 16.53
CA SER A 56 -16.00 -2.32 15.99
C SER A 56 -15.18 -2.17 14.71
N ILE A 57 -15.54 -1.23 13.83
CA ILE A 57 -14.78 -0.89 12.64
C ILE A 57 -13.40 -0.37 13.04
N LEU A 58 -13.33 0.64 13.92
CA LEU A 58 -12.08 1.24 14.35
C LEU A 58 -11.17 0.22 15.03
N PHE A 59 -11.73 -0.65 15.87
CA PHE A 59 -10.99 -1.71 16.56
C PHE A 59 -10.51 -2.80 15.60
N SER A 60 -11.34 -3.32 14.70
CA SER A 60 -10.96 -4.44 13.83
C SER A 60 -10.07 -4.03 12.65
N GLN A 61 -10.17 -2.78 12.20
CA GLN A 61 -9.49 -2.31 10.97
C GLN A 61 -8.20 -1.55 11.25
N SER A 62 -7.84 -1.36 12.52
CA SER A 62 -6.59 -0.69 12.88
C SER A 62 -5.35 -1.45 12.42
N ILE A 63 -5.28 -2.76 12.64
CA ILE A 63 -4.12 -3.57 12.20
C ILE A 63 -4.02 -3.62 10.66
N PRO A 64 -5.10 -3.92 9.90
CA PRO A 64 -5.08 -3.80 8.44
C PRO A 64 -4.65 -2.40 7.96
N ALA A 65 -5.08 -1.33 8.63
CA ALA A 65 -4.67 0.03 8.28
C ALA A 65 -3.18 0.30 8.52
N VAL A 66 -2.64 -0.16 9.65
CA VAL A 66 -1.20 -0.07 9.94
C VAL A 66 -0.39 -0.84 8.88
N LEU A 67 -0.82 -2.06 8.50
CA LEU A 67 -0.13 -2.83 7.46
C LEU A 67 -0.27 -2.21 6.07
N ALA A 68 -1.43 -1.64 5.73
CA ALA A 68 -1.60 -0.94 4.46
C ALA A 68 -0.66 0.27 4.37
N LEU A 69 -0.49 1.01 5.47
CA LEU A 69 0.48 2.09 5.57
C LEU A 69 1.93 1.59 5.48
N ALA A 70 2.25 0.43 6.07
CA ALA A 70 3.56 -0.21 5.93
C ALA A 70 3.84 -0.60 4.47
N ALA A 71 2.90 -1.32 3.83
CA ALA A 71 2.98 -1.77 2.45
C ALA A 71 3.11 -0.60 1.46
N MET A 72 2.50 0.54 1.77
CA MET A 72 2.57 1.74 0.95
C MET A 72 4.00 2.32 0.87
N VAL A 73 4.82 2.20 1.92
CA VAL A 73 6.15 2.83 1.96
C VAL A 73 7.10 2.29 0.87
N PRO A 74 7.30 0.97 0.69
CA PRO A 74 8.07 0.44 -0.44
C PRO A 74 7.40 0.69 -1.80
N VAL A 75 6.07 0.71 -1.85
CA VAL A 75 5.33 1.00 -3.10
C VAL A 75 5.61 2.41 -3.61
N VAL A 76 5.89 3.38 -2.73
CA VAL A 76 6.35 4.73 -3.13
C VAL A 76 7.64 4.67 -3.94
N THR A 77 8.56 3.76 -3.65
CA THR A 77 9.81 3.58 -4.42
C THR A 77 9.67 2.65 -5.62
N GLY A 78 8.47 2.18 -5.92
CA GLY A 78 8.20 1.22 -7.00
C GLY A 78 8.55 -0.23 -6.64
N SER A 79 8.70 -0.54 -5.35
CA SER A 79 9.01 -1.88 -4.85
C SER A 79 7.80 -2.49 -4.13
N PHE A 80 7.74 -3.81 -4.07
CA PHE A 80 6.71 -4.54 -3.33
C PHE A 80 7.35 -5.40 -2.24
N ASP A 81 6.81 -5.33 -1.02
CA ASP A 81 7.27 -6.15 0.10
C ASP A 81 6.23 -7.20 0.47
N LEU A 82 6.32 -8.39 -0.08
CA LEU A 82 5.40 -9.49 0.24
C LEU A 82 5.76 -10.17 1.56
N SER A 83 6.94 -9.87 2.12
CA SER A 83 7.35 -10.44 3.40
C SER A 83 6.53 -9.88 4.57
N LEU A 84 5.84 -8.73 4.41
CA LEU A 84 5.12 -8.05 5.48
C LEU A 84 4.04 -8.92 6.16
N GLY A 85 3.35 -9.78 5.40
CA GLY A 85 2.35 -10.69 5.98
C GLY A 85 3.02 -11.78 6.83
N TYR A 86 4.13 -12.33 6.36
CA TYR A 86 4.91 -13.31 7.12
C TYR A 86 5.62 -12.70 8.33
N GLY A 87 6.16 -11.50 8.16
CA GLY A 87 6.78 -10.70 9.22
C GLY A 87 5.80 -10.33 10.32
N LEU A 88 4.53 -10.04 9.98
CA LEU A 88 3.46 -9.83 10.95
C LEU A 88 3.25 -11.08 11.82
N GLY A 89 3.13 -12.25 11.18
CA GLY A 89 2.98 -13.53 11.88
C GLY A 89 4.16 -13.84 12.80
N LEU A 90 5.39 -13.64 12.32
CA LEU A 90 6.59 -13.82 13.12
C LEU A 90 6.63 -12.85 14.30
N ALA A 91 6.38 -11.55 14.09
CA ALA A 91 6.39 -10.54 15.14
C ALA A 91 5.33 -10.85 16.23
N HIS A 92 4.12 -11.21 15.79
CA HIS A 92 3.01 -11.62 16.64
C HIS A 92 3.34 -12.83 17.52
N VAL A 93 3.93 -13.88 16.94
CA VAL A 93 4.36 -15.06 17.69
C VAL A 93 5.53 -14.76 18.61
N MET A 94 6.53 -14.01 18.13
CA MET A 94 7.76 -13.76 18.88
C MET A 94 7.52 -12.95 20.14
N VAL A 95 6.66 -11.92 20.11
CA VAL A 95 6.37 -11.15 21.33
C VAL A 95 5.69 -12.03 22.38
N LEU A 96 4.74 -12.89 21.97
CA LEU A 96 4.06 -13.80 22.88
C LEU A 96 4.98 -14.91 23.40
N ARG A 97 5.89 -15.44 22.56
CA ARG A 97 6.94 -16.38 22.99
C ARG A 97 7.79 -15.77 24.09
N LEU A 98 8.30 -14.55 23.88
CA LEU A 98 9.18 -13.87 24.82
C LEU A 98 8.47 -13.58 26.15
N VAL A 99 7.22 -13.12 26.09
CA VAL A 99 6.44 -12.78 27.30
C VAL A 99 6.01 -14.04 28.07
N ILE A 100 5.45 -15.04 27.38
CA ILE A 100 4.81 -16.19 28.02
C ILE A 100 5.82 -17.27 28.43
N HIS A 101 6.72 -17.65 27.51
CA HIS A 101 7.61 -18.79 27.73
C HIS A 101 8.96 -18.36 28.29
N ASP A 102 9.50 -17.23 27.83
CA ASP A 102 10.82 -16.75 28.28
C ASP A 102 10.72 -15.76 29.45
N GLY A 103 9.50 -15.35 29.82
CA GLY A 103 9.22 -14.51 31.00
C GLY A 103 9.74 -13.08 30.90
N TRP A 104 9.96 -12.57 29.69
CA TRP A 104 10.47 -11.21 29.48
C TRP A 104 9.43 -10.16 29.91
N PRO A 105 9.86 -9.01 30.47
CA PRO A 105 8.98 -7.88 30.62
C PRO A 105 8.46 -7.43 29.25
N TRP A 106 7.14 -7.29 29.12
CA TRP A 106 6.49 -7.03 27.83
C TRP A 106 7.04 -5.82 27.06
N PRO A 107 7.48 -4.69 27.67
CA PRO A 107 8.01 -3.58 26.89
C PRO A 107 9.31 -3.94 26.15
N TRP A 108 10.16 -4.78 26.76
CA TRP A 108 11.41 -5.24 26.15
C TRP A 108 11.14 -6.25 25.03
N ALA A 109 10.17 -7.14 25.22
CA ALA A 109 9.74 -8.06 24.18
C ALA A 109 9.22 -7.29 22.95
N CYS A 110 8.37 -6.27 23.16
CA CYS A 110 7.88 -5.39 22.10
C CYS A 110 9.04 -4.69 21.37
N LEU A 111 9.98 -4.10 22.11
CA LEU A 111 11.11 -3.39 21.52
C LEU A 111 11.96 -4.29 20.62
N VAL A 112 12.32 -5.48 21.10
CA VAL A 112 13.12 -6.44 20.33
C VAL A 112 12.41 -6.89 19.07
N VAL A 113 11.09 -7.14 19.15
CA VAL A 113 10.29 -7.55 17.99
C VAL A 113 10.17 -6.42 16.96
N ILE A 114 9.96 -5.17 17.40
CA ILE A 114 9.91 -4.00 16.52
C ILE A 114 11.25 -3.79 15.82
N VAL A 115 12.37 -3.89 16.56
CA VAL A 115 13.72 -3.82 15.98
C VAL A 115 13.97 -4.98 15.03
N GLY A 116 13.54 -6.19 15.37
CA GLY A 116 13.61 -7.37 14.50
C GLY A 116 12.88 -7.16 13.17
N GLY A 117 11.71 -6.53 13.19
CA GLY A 117 10.99 -6.11 11.99
C GLY A 117 11.81 -5.16 11.11
N ALA A 118 12.46 -4.15 11.71
CA ALA A 118 13.34 -3.24 10.98
C ALA A 118 14.56 -3.96 10.38
N VAL A 119 15.12 -4.95 11.09
CA VAL A 119 16.23 -5.79 10.58
C VAL A 119 15.77 -6.60 9.36
N VAL A 120 14.61 -7.26 9.42
CA VAL A 120 14.04 -8.00 8.29
C VAL A 120 13.81 -7.07 7.10
N GLY A 121 13.23 -5.89 7.33
CA GLY A 121 13.08 -4.87 6.31
C GLY A 121 14.41 -4.44 5.69
N THR A 122 15.43 -4.19 6.52
CA THR A 122 16.78 -3.85 6.04
C THR A 122 17.35 -4.95 5.16
N VAL A 123 17.24 -6.22 5.58
CA VAL A 123 17.70 -7.39 4.82
C VAL A 123 17.00 -7.46 3.46
N ASN A 124 15.67 -7.32 3.42
CA ASN A 124 14.93 -7.29 2.16
C ASN A 124 15.40 -6.16 1.25
N GLY A 125 15.50 -4.94 1.78
CA GLY A 125 15.96 -3.80 1.00
C GLY A 125 17.37 -4.02 0.43
N VAL A 126 18.27 -4.60 1.22
CA VAL A 126 19.64 -4.91 0.78
C VAL A 126 19.64 -5.99 -0.29
N VAL A 127 18.90 -7.08 -0.11
CA VAL A 127 18.79 -8.17 -1.08
C VAL A 127 18.23 -7.66 -2.41
N VAL A 128 17.20 -6.81 -2.38
CA VAL A 128 16.59 -6.23 -3.57
C VAL A 128 17.56 -5.30 -4.29
N GLU A 129 18.13 -4.31 -3.60
CA GLU A 129 18.93 -3.26 -4.24
C GLU A 129 20.35 -3.69 -4.60
N PHE A 130 20.99 -4.52 -3.77
CA PHE A 130 22.36 -4.97 -4.00
C PHE A 130 22.41 -6.31 -4.72
N GLY A 131 21.47 -7.22 -4.42
CA GLY A 131 21.32 -8.48 -5.15
C GLY A 131 20.70 -8.29 -6.54
N ARG A 132 20.10 -7.13 -6.83
CA ARG A 132 19.39 -6.83 -8.08
C ARG A 132 18.31 -7.87 -8.40
N ILE A 133 17.66 -8.37 -7.35
CA ILE A 133 16.56 -9.32 -7.45
C ILE A 133 15.27 -8.51 -7.45
N ASP A 134 14.31 -8.91 -8.28
CA ASP A 134 12.99 -8.29 -8.27
C ASP A 134 12.37 -8.34 -6.86
N SER A 135 11.83 -7.21 -6.39
CA SER A 135 11.33 -7.06 -5.03
C SER A 135 10.24 -8.07 -4.67
N PHE A 136 9.38 -8.43 -5.63
CA PHE A 136 8.32 -9.40 -5.41
C PHE A 136 8.90 -10.79 -5.12
N ILE A 137 9.86 -11.22 -5.93
CA ILE A 137 10.51 -12.54 -5.80
C ILE A 137 11.34 -12.61 -4.52
N ALA A 138 12.16 -11.59 -4.26
CA ALA A 138 13.03 -11.54 -3.08
C ALA A 138 12.20 -11.63 -1.79
N THR A 139 11.13 -10.83 -1.69
CA THR A 139 10.34 -10.71 -0.46
C THR A 139 9.39 -11.89 -0.26
N LEU A 140 8.95 -12.57 -1.31
CA LEU A 140 8.30 -13.88 -1.20
C LEU A 140 9.25 -14.96 -0.67
N GLY A 141 10.50 -14.97 -1.16
CA GLY A 141 11.54 -15.89 -0.68
C GLY A 141 11.82 -15.67 0.80
N THR A 142 12.13 -14.44 1.18
CA THR A 142 12.34 -14.07 2.60
C THR A 142 11.09 -14.36 3.42
N GLY A 143 9.89 -14.01 2.94
CA GLY A 143 8.63 -14.28 3.61
C GLY A 143 8.43 -15.78 3.93
N SER A 144 8.74 -16.65 2.97
CA SER A 144 8.70 -18.11 3.17
C SER A 144 9.69 -18.57 4.25
N MET A 145 10.88 -17.96 4.31
CA MET A 145 11.85 -18.24 5.39
C MET A 145 11.32 -17.75 6.75
N LEU A 146 10.70 -16.56 6.82
CA LEU A 146 10.09 -16.06 8.05
C LEU A 146 8.94 -16.97 8.51
N TYR A 147 8.14 -17.50 7.59
CA TYR A 147 7.09 -18.48 7.90
C TYR A 147 7.68 -19.75 8.51
N ALA A 148 8.75 -20.28 7.91
CA ALA A 148 9.43 -21.45 8.43
C ALA A 148 10.03 -21.21 9.83
N VAL A 149 10.64 -20.04 10.06
CA VAL A 149 11.13 -19.64 11.39
C VAL A 149 9.98 -19.54 12.40
N THR A 150 8.85 -18.95 11.99
CA THR A 150 7.66 -18.85 12.85
C THR A 150 7.18 -20.24 13.26
N GLY A 151 7.06 -21.17 12.30
CA GLY A 151 6.67 -22.56 12.58
C GLY A 151 7.70 -23.31 13.44
N TRP A 152 8.99 -23.06 13.26
CA TRP A 152 10.05 -23.63 14.09
C TRP A 152 9.95 -23.15 15.54
N VAL A 153 9.73 -21.84 15.76
CA VAL A 153 9.57 -21.25 17.10
C VAL A 153 8.33 -21.78 17.80
N THR A 154 7.23 -22.02 17.08
CA THR A 154 5.99 -22.53 17.68
C THR A 154 5.90 -24.06 17.74
N GLY A 155 6.83 -24.79 17.12
CA GLY A 155 6.68 -26.22 16.90
C GLY A 155 5.45 -26.57 16.05
N GLY A 156 4.98 -25.64 15.22
CA GLY A 156 3.74 -25.74 14.43
C GLY A 156 2.45 -25.46 15.21
N GLY A 157 2.52 -25.23 16.53
CA GLY A 157 1.37 -24.96 17.39
C GLY A 157 1.02 -23.48 17.52
N ARG A 158 0.00 -23.20 18.36
CA ARG A 158 -0.30 -21.84 18.84
C ARG A 158 0.35 -21.61 20.19
N ILE A 159 0.80 -20.39 20.45
CA ILE A 159 1.27 -19.97 21.77
C ILE A 159 0.06 -19.44 22.55
N VAL A 160 -0.32 -20.12 23.62
CA VAL A 160 -1.50 -19.75 24.44
C VAL A 160 -1.01 -19.34 25.83
N PRO A 161 -1.50 -18.21 26.39
CA PRO A 161 -1.18 -17.81 27.76
C PRO A 161 -1.66 -18.85 28.78
N GLY A 162 -0.99 -18.92 29.93
CA GLY A 162 -1.44 -19.73 31.05
C GLY A 162 -2.69 -19.15 31.75
N PRO A 163 -3.16 -19.77 32.85
CA PRO A 163 -4.36 -19.33 33.58
C PRO A 163 -4.31 -17.88 34.09
N GLY A 164 -3.12 -17.32 34.28
CA GLY A 164 -2.92 -15.93 34.67
C GLY A 164 -3.06 -14.92 33.53
N GLY A 165 -3.27 -15.37 32.30
CA GLY A 165 -3.38 -14.52 31.12
C GLY A 165 -2.09 -13.77 30.77
N LEU A 166 -2.23 -12.74 29.96
CA LEU A 166 -1.18 -11.77 29.68
C LEU A 166 -1.22 -10.62 30.69
N PRO A 167 -0.09 -9.91 30.91
CA PRO A 167 -0.11 -8.68 31.69
C PRO A 167 -1.15 -7.70 31.13
N THR A 168 -2.06 -7.18 31.97
CA THR A 168 -3.13 -6.26 31.52
C THR A 168 -2.55 -5.01 30.85
N ALA A 169 -1.43 -4.49 31.35
CA ALA A 169 -0.74 -3.36 30.74
C ALA A 169 -0.28 -3.64 29.29
N PHE A 170 -0.11 -4.91 28.89
CA PHE A 170 0.19 -5.29 27.51
C PHE A 170 -1.08 -5.34 26.64
N THR A 171 -2.16 -5.96 27.12
CA THR A 171 -3.44 -6.02 26.37
C THR A 171 -4.09 -4.64 26.26
N ASP A 172 -3.94 -3.80 27.29
CA ASP A 172 -4.39 -2.40 27.32
C ASP A 172 -3.77 -1.55 26.20
N VAL A 173 -2.63 -1.94 25.63
CA VAL A 173 -2.06 -1.28 24.44
C VAL A 173 -3.05 -1.29 23.29
N TYR A 174 -3.90 -2.31 23.20
CA TYR A 174 -4.94 -2.46 22.17
C TYR A 174 -6.36 -2.18 22.69
N ASP A 175 -6.68 -2.60 23.91
CA ASP A 175 -8.05 -2.54 24.45
C ASP A 175 -8.43 -1.19 25.06
N SER A 176 -7.43 -0.35 25.38
CA SER A 176 -7.67 0.97 25.93
C SER A 176 -8.50 1.87 25.01
N ARG A 177 -9.16 2.86 25.60
CA ARG A 177 -9.94 3.87 24.88
C ARG A 177 -9.40 5.26 25.17
N LEU A 178 -9.40 6.11 24.15
CA LEU A 178 -9.05 7.52 24.24
C LEU A 178 -10.17 8.36 23.62
N LEU A 179 -10.66 9.35 24.34
CA LEU A 179 -11.81 10.20 23.92
C LEU A 179 -13.07 9.38 23.54
N GLY A 180 -13.25 8.20 24.16
CA GLY A 180 -14.36 7.29 23.89
C GLY A 180 -14.16 6.34 22.70
N LEU A 181 -13.10 6.51 21.91
CA LEU A 181 -12.77 5.68 20.75
C LEU A 181 -11.65 4.68 21.08
N PRO A 182 -11.55 3.54 20.37
CA PRO A 182 -10.45 2.59 20.56
C PRO A 182 -9.07 3.24 20.34
N LEU A 183 -8.14 3.01 21.25
CA LEU A 183 -6.76 3.52 21.17
C LEU A 183 -6.04 3.15 19.86
N PRO A 184 -6.22 1.93 19.27
CA PRO A 184 -5.60 1.57 18.00
C PRO A 184 -5.92 2.52 16.84
N ALA A 185 -7.10 3.16 16.85
CA ALA A 185 -7.46 4.16 15.84
C ALA A 185 -6.51 5.37 15.88
N PHE A 186 -6.07 5.78 17.07
CA PHE A 186 -5.11 6.87 17.23
C PHE A 186 -3.71 6.49 16.78
N TYR A 187 -3.31 5.21 16.92
CA TYR A 187 -2.05 4.73 16.33
C TYR A 187 -2.07 4.84 14.81
N VAL A 188 -3.18 4.46 14.17
CA VAL A 188 -3.36 4.63 12.72
C VAL A 188 -3.28 6.11 12.33
N LEU A 189 -3.99 6.99 13.02
CA LEU A 189 -3.96 8.42 12.75
C LEU A 189 -2.56 9.02 12.94
N GLY A 190 -1.88 8.66 14.03
CA GLY A 190 -0.52 9.10 14.31
C GLY A 190 0.47 8.63 13.25
N LEU A 191 0.40 7.35 12.85
CA LEU A 191 1.23 6.79 11.80
C LEU A 191 0.94 7.42 10.44
N ALA A 192 -0.33 7.60 10.08
CA ALA A 192 -0.73 8.25 8.84
C ALA A 192 -0.25 9.70 8.79
N ALA A 193 -0.36 10.44 9.89
CA ALA A 193 0.16 11.80 10.01
C ALA A 193 1.69 11.85 9.89
N ALA A 194 2.40 10.93 10.56
CA ALA A 194 3.85 10.82 10.46
C ALA A 194 4.31 10.54 9.02
N LEU A 195 3.71 9.54 8.37
CA LEU A 195 4.01 9.21 6.97
C LEU A 195 3.61 10.33 6.01
N TRP A 196 2.50 11.03 6.26
CA TRP A 196 2.12 12.20 5.49
C TRP A 196 3.16 13.32 5.58
N VAL A 197 3.66 13.64 6.77
CA VAL A 197 4.74 14.62 6.94
C VAL A 197 6.01 14.15 6.21
N VAL A 198 6.41 12.89 6.39
CA VAL A 198 7.63 12.35 5.77
C VAL A 198 7.55 12.35 4.24
N LEU A 199 6.41 11.91 3.68
CA LEU A 199 6.24 11.76 2.24
C LEU A 199 5.95 13.10 1.54
N GLU A 200 5.17 13.98 2.17
CA GLU A 200 4.69 15.20 1.50
C GLU A 200 5.45 16.47 1.89
N ARG A 201 6.05 16.51 3.08
CA ARG A 201 6.69 17.73 3.61
C ARG A 201 8.20 17.63 3.66
N LEU A 202 8.77 16.44 3.84
CA LEU A 202 10.22 16.27 3.94
C LEU A 202 10.91 16.03 2.57
N PRO A 203 12.20 16.39 2.43
CA PRO A 203 12.98 16.08 1.24
C PRO A 203 13.04 14.58 0.93
N LEU A 204 13.07 13.74 1.96
CA LEU A 204 13.09 12.28 1.83
C LEU A 204 11.92 11.78 0.95
N GLY A 205 10.69 12.22 1.23
CA GLY A 205 9.51 11.85 0.44
C GLY A 205 9.64 12.22 -1.04
N ARG A 206 10.15 13.41 -1.35
CA ARG A 206 10.39 13.83 -2.74
C ARG A 206 11.37 12.89 -3.44
N CYS A 207 12.46 12.51 -2.77
CA CYS A 207 13.41 11.53 -3.31
C CYS A 207 12.74 10.18 -3.56
N LEU A 208 11.97 9.64 -2.59
CA LEU A 208 11.28 8.36 -2.72
C LEU A 208 10.32 8.35 -3.92
N TYR A 209 9.50 9.40 -4.10
CA TYR A 209 8.60 9.50 -5.25
C TYR A 209 9.34 9.60 -6.59
N VAL A 210 10.48 10.31 -6.64
CA VAL A 210 11.29 10.40 -7.87
C VAL A 210 11.85 9.02 -8.21
N ILE A 211 12.38 8.29 -7.22
CA ILE A 211 12.86 6.92 -7.38
C ILE A 211 11.76 6.02 -7.96
N GLY A 212 10.56 6.02 -7.38
CA GLY A 212 9.46 5.18 -7.88
C GLY A 212 8.96 5.56 -9.26
N SER A 213 9.09 6.83 -9.66
CA SER A 213 8.67 7.28 -11.00
C SER A 213 9.66 6.94 -12.10
N ASN A 214 10.96 7.13 -11.85
CA ASN A 214 12.04 6.85 -12.78
C ASN A 214 13.37 6.70 -12.02
N PRO A 215 13.75 5.47 -11.64
CA PRO A 215 14.94 5.24 -10.82
C PRO A 215 16.21 5.66 -11.57
N ARG A 216 16.25 5.49 -12.90
CA ARG A 216 17.42 5.88 -13.72
C ARG A 216 17.61 7.40 -13.79
N ALA A 217 16.51 8.15 -13.89
CA ALA A 217 16.57 9.61 -13.81
C ALA A 217 17.00 10.10 -12.41
N ALA A 218 16.55 9.40 -11.36
CA ALA A 218 16.97 9.70 -9.99
C ALA A 218 18.50 9.57 -9.82
N GLU A 219 19.08 8.50 -10.35
CA GLU A 219 20.54 8.27 -10.31
C GLU A 219 21.33 9.34 -11.08
N LEU A 220 20.85 9.74 -12.26
CA LEU A 220 21.51 10.78 -13.07
C LEU A 220 21.55 12.15 -12.38
N VAL A 221 20.59 12.44 -11.50
CA VAL A 221 20.54 13.67 -10.69
C VAL A 221 21.21 13.47 -9.31
N GLY A 222 21.87 12.34 -9.08
CA GLY A 222 22.67 12.07 -7.89
C GLY A 222 21.89 11.61 -6.66
N ILE A 223 20.63 11.17 -6.80
CA ILE A 223 19.86 10.58 -5.70
C ILE A 223 20.40 9.17 -5.42
N PRO A 224 20.79 8.82 -4.18
CA PRO A 224 21.28 7.48 -3.85
C PRO A 224 20.11 6.48 -3.75
N THR A 225 19.57 6.08 -4.90
CA THR A 225 18.41 5.16 -5.08
C THR A 225 18.45 3.99 -4.10
N ARG A 226 19.53 3.21 -4.14
CA ARG A 226 19.72 2.00 -3.33
C ARG A 226 19.52 2.25 -1.83
N ARG A 227 20.10 3.32 -1.29
CA ARG A 227 20.01 3.62 0.15
C ARG A 227 18.59 3.98 0.55
N TYR A 228 17.91 4.78 -0.26
CA TYR A 228 16.54 5.21 0.03
C TYR A 228 15.51 4.10 -0.13
N THR A 229 15.70 3.18 -1.08
CA THR A 229 14.86 1.97 -1.12
C THR A 229 15.09 1.09 0.11
N VAL A 230 16.34 0.89 0.55
CA VAL A 230 16.63 0.15 1.80
C VAL A 230 15.92 0.79 3.00
N TYR A 231 15.94 2.12 3.10
CA TYR A 231 15.22 2.82 4.17
C TYR A 231 13.70 2.64 4.08
N ALA A 232 13.14 2.57 2.86
CA ALA A 232 11.72 2.31 2.66
C ALA A 232 11.32 0.92 3.18
N PHE A 233 12.11 -0.12 2.85
CA PHE A 233 11.89 -1.47 3.40
C PHE A 233 12.11 -1.53 4.91
N THR A 234 13.13 -0.84 5.43
CA THR A 234 13.41 -0.78 6.87
C THR A 234 12.24 -0.16 7.64
N ALA A 235 11.69 0.94 7.12
CA ALA A 235 10.51 1.59 7.69
C ALA A 235 9.26 0.70 7.61
N SER A 236 9.04 0.00 6.49
CA SER A 236 7.99 -1.01 6.35
C SER A 236 8.11 -2.09 7.43
N GLY A 237 9.28 -2.70 7.56
CA GLY A 237 9.55 -3.74 8.55
C GLY A 237 9.37 -3.28 10.00
N LEU A 238 9.79 -2.05 10.32
CA LEU A 238 9.56 -1.43 11.63
C LEU A 238 8.05 -1.34 11.95
N ILE A 239 7.25 -0.85 10.99
CA ILE A 239 5.79 -0.70 11.14
C ILE A 239 5.12 -2.09 11.26
N VAL A 240 5.58 -3.08 10.48
CA VAL A 240 5.11 -4.47 10.58
C VAL A 240 5.40 -5.06 11.96
N GLY A 241 6.57 -4.79 12.53
CA GLY A 241 6.91 -5.18 13.91
C GLY A 241 5.95 -4.57 14.93
N CYS A 242 5.63 -3.28 14.80
CA CYS A 242 4.61 -2.63 15.64
C CYS A 242 3.22 -3.28 15.46
N ALA A 243 2.83 -3.57 14.23
CA ALA A 243 1.55 -4.22 13.96
C ALA A 243 1.46 -5.64 14.54
N GLY A 244 2.57 -6.39 14.56
CA GLY A 244 2.63 -7.71 15.20
C GLY A 244 2.44 -7.65 16.72
N VAL A 245 3.01 -6.63 17.36
CA VAL A 245 2.76 -6.34 18.78
C VAL A 245 1.29 -6.02 19.02
N LEU A 246 0.68 -5.15 18.20
CA LEU A 246 -0.75 -4.83 18.31
C LEU A 246 -1.63 -6.06 18.10
N LEU A 247 -1.30 -6.91 17.12
CA LEU A 247 -2.03 -8.15 16.85
C LEU A 247 -1.92 -9.15 18.01
N ALA A 248 -0.74 -9.24 18.64
CA ALA A 248 -0.54 -10.06 19.83
C ALA A 248 -1.34 -9.57 21.04
N ALA A 249 -1.40 -8.26 21.25
CA ALA A 249 -2.23 -7.67 22.30
C ALA A 249 -3.73 -7.89 22.02
N GLN A 250 -4.15 -7.83 20.76
CA GLN A 250 -5.56 -8.03 20.37
C GLN A 250 -6.03 -9.48 20.48
N GLN A 251 -5.24 -10.45 19.98
CA GLN A 251 -5.68 -11.85 19.91
C GLN A 251 -5.34 -12.66 21.15
N GLU A 252 -4.37 -12.18 21.94
CA GLU A 252 -3.83 -12.83 23.13
C GLU A 252 -3.27 -14.25 22.90
N ILE A 253 -3.25 -14.75 21.67
CA ILE A 253 -2.80 -16.08 21.28
C ILE A 253 -1.90 -15.94 20.06
N GLY A 254 -0.74 -16.59 20.08
CA GLY A 254 0.26 -16.54 19.02
C GLY A 254 -0.03 -17.58 17.94
N ASN A 255 -0.75 -17.18 16.89
CA ASN A 255 -1.04 -18.06 15.76
C ASN A 255 0.01 -17.89 14.64
N PRO A 256 0.78 -18.92 14.27
CA PRO A 256 1.84 -18.80 13.27
C PRO A 256 1.35 -18.49 11.84
N SER A 257 0.09 -18.78 11.52
CA SER A 257 -0.45 -18.62 10.16
C SER A 257 -1.26 -17.34 9.95
N VAL A 258 -1.55 -16.59 11.01
CA VAL A 258 -2.49 -15.44 10.96
C VAL A 258 -2.01 -14.29 10.08
N GLY A 259 -0.69 -14.11 9.93
CA GLY A 259 -0.13 -12.97 9.22
C GLY A 259 -0.48 -12.92 7.73
N LEU A 260 -0.69 -14.09 7.10
CA LEU A 260 -1.08 -14.20 5.69
C LEU A 260 -2.47 -13.62 5.40
N ASP A 261 -3.38 -13.70 6.38
CA ASP A 261 -4.75 -13.18 6.25
C ASP A 261 -4.77 -11.64 6.07
N TYR A 262 -3.71 -10.96 6.50
CA TYR A 262 -3.59 -9.51 6.41
C TYR A 262 -2.79 -9.03 5.19
N LEU A 263 -2.12 -9.92 4.45
CA LEU A 263 -1.31 -9.56 3.29
C LEU A 263 -2.16 -8.90 2.20
N LEU A 264 -3.24 -9.58 1.78
CA LEU A 264 -4.12 -9.11 0.72
C LEU A 264 -4.85 -7.82 1.11
N PRO A 265 -5.46 -7.70 2.31
CA PRO A 265 -6.03 -6.44 2.81
C PRO A 265 -5.05 -5.27 2.79
N ALA A 266 -3.81 -5.49 3.22
CA ALA A 266 -2.78 -4.44 3.26
C ALA A 266 -2.49 -3.88 1.87
N PHE A 267 -2.29 -4.76 0.87
CA PHE A 267 -2.07 -4.34 -0.50
C PHE A 267 -3.32 -3.73 -1.14
N ALA A 268 -4.51 -4.27 -0.87
CA ALA A 268 -5.76 -3.69 -1.35
C ALA A 268 -5.91 -2.26 -0.83
N GLY A 269 -5.68 -2.00 0.46
CA GLY A 269 -5.72 -0.66 1.05
C GLY A 269 -4.63 0.27 0.50
N ALA A 270 -3.38 -0.20 0.41
CA ALA A 270 -2.27 0.61 -0.09
C ALA A 270 -2.44 1.03 -1.56
N LEU A 271 -2.82 0.08 -2.42
CA LEU A 271 -2.94 0.29 -3.85
C LEU A 271 -4.23 1.01 -4.22
N LEU A 272 -5.37 0.68 -3.59
CA LEU A 272 -6.58 1.48 -3.76
C LEU A 272 -6.36 2.91 -3.27
N GLY A 273 -5.65 3.08 -2.15
CA GLY A 273 -5.31 4.39 -1.62
C GLY A 273 -4.49 5.26 -2.58
N SER A 274 -3.66 4.66 -3.44
CA SER A 274 -2.91 5.39 -4.48
C SER A 274 -3.79 6.01 -5.58
N THR A 275 -5.07 5.60 -5.65
CA THR A 275 -6.06 6.17 -6.58
C THR A 275 -6.81 7.35 -6.00
N ALA A 276 -6.77 7.55 -4.68
CA ALA A 276 -7.47 8.61 -3.96
C ALA A 276 -6.56 9.79 -3.62
N ILE A 277 -7.13 11.00 -3.53
CA ILE A 277 -6.50 12.29 -3.17
C ILE A 277 -5.44 12.76 -4.17
N LYS A 278 -4.43 11.94 -4.46
CA LYS A 278 -3.39 12.16 -5.49
C LYS A 278 -3.32 10.94 -6.41
N PRO A 279 -4.20 10.88 -7.43
CA PRO A 279 -4.30 9.72 -8.31
C PRO A 279 -2.95 9.35 -8.95
N GLY A 280 -2.58 8.08 -8.84
CA GLY A 280 -1.33 7.53 -9.38
C GLY A 280 -0.11 7.77 -8.49
N ARG A 281 -0.28 8.32 -7.28
CA ARG A 281 0.80 8.48 -6.29
C ARG A 281 0.35 7.88 -4.96
N PRO A 282 1.03 6.84 -4.45
CA PRO A 282 0.74 6.30 -3.13
C PRO A 282 0.83 7.40 -2.07
N ASN A 283 -0.15 7.47 -1.17
CA ASN A 283 -0.23 8.55 -0.18
C ASN A 283 -0.95 8.06 1.09
N ALA A 284 -0.51 8.53 2.26
CA ALA A 284 -0.99 8.03 3.55
C ALA A 284 -2.49 8.26 3.78
N LEU A 285 -2.99 9.45 3.45
CA LEU A 285 -4.41 9.79 3.63
C LEU A 285 -5.31 8.92 2.74
N GLY A 286 -4.92 8.71 1.49
CA GLY A 286 -5.64 7.85 0.55
C GLY A 286 -5.67 6.40 1.01
N THR A 287 -4.56 5.90 1.57
CA THR A 287 -4.50 4.56 2.18
C THR A 287 -5.48 4.41 3.35
N VAL A 288 -5.57 5.41 4.24
CA VAL A 288 -6.55 5.38 5.35
C VAL A 288 -7.98 5.39 4.82
N VAL A 289 -8.28 6.23 3.82
CA VAL A 289 -9.60 6.26 3.18
C VAL A 289 -9.93 4.93 2.50
N ALA A 290 -8.97 4.31 1.82
CA ALA A 290 -9.17 3.01 1.19
C ALA A 290 -9.48 1.92 2.21
N VAL A 291 -8.77 1.89 3.33
CA VAL A 291 -9.08 0.95 4.42
C VAL A 291 -10.44 1.26 5.04
N ALA A 292 -10.84 2.53 5.14
CA ALA A 292 -12.19 2.89 5.59
C ALA A 292 -13.29 2.41 4.62
N VAL A 293 -13.08 2.47 3.30
CA VAL A 293 -13.99 1.86 2.32
C VAL A 293 -14.10 0.36 2.54
N LEU A 294 -12.95 -0.32 2.68
CA LEU A 294 -12.90 -1.75 2.92
C LEU A 294 -13.64 -2.12 4.22
N ALA A 295 -13.39 -1.37 5.28
CA ALA A 295 -14.01 -1.51 6.58
C ALA A 295 -15.54 -1.39 6.56
N VAL A 296 -16.06 -0.31 5.97
CA VAL A 296 -17.49 -0.04 5.86
C VAL A 296 -18.16 -1.11 5.00
N GLY A 297 -17.55 -1.46 3.86
CA GLY A 297 -18.03 -2.51 2.97
C GLY A 297 -18.15 -3.87 3.64
N LEU A 298 -17.05 -4.34 4.26
CA LEU A 298 -16.99 -5.65 4.91
C LEU A 298 -17.91 -5.73 6.13
N THR A 299 -17.96 -4.69 6.95
CA THR A 299 -18.84 -4.67 8.13
C THR A 299 -20.31 -4.70 7.72
N GLY A 300 -20.67 -3.97 6.64
CA GLY A 300 -22.04 -3.97 6.12
C GLY A 300 -22.44 -5.33 5.57
N ILE A 301 -21.56 -5.96 4.77
CA ILE A 301 -21.77 -7.32 4.24
C ILE A 301 -21.90 -8.34 5.38
N ALA A 302 -21.03 -8.27 6.39
CA ALA A 302 -21.07 -9.18 7.53
C ALA A 302 -22.39 -9.05 8.32
N GLN A 303 -22.87 -7.83 8.56
CA GLN A 303 -24.15 -7.61 9.26
C GLN A 303 -25.38 -8.06 8.46
N MET A 304 -25.29 -8.12 7.13
CA MET A 304 -26.33 -8.71 6.28
C MET A 304 -26.27 -10.24 6.23
N GLY A 305 -25.37 -10.88 6.99
CA GLY A 305 -25.22 -12.34 7.00
C GLY A 305 -24.35 -12.87 5.85
N GLY A 306 -23.39 -12.07 5.35
CA GLY A 306 -22.45 -12.52 4.33
C GLY A 306 -21.60 -13.70 4.79
N ASP A 307 -21.45 -14.70 3.91
CA ASP A 307 -20.65 -15.90 4.16
C ASP A 307 -19.15 -15.64 4.24
N PHE A 308 -18.38 -16.62 4.71
CA PHE A 308 -16.92 -16.54 4.85
C PHE A 308 -16.18 -16.18 3.55
N TRP A 309 -16.69 -16.57 2.38
CA TRP A 309 -16.06 -16.30 1.07
C TRP A 309 -16.19 -14.84 0.62
N THR A 310 -17.15 -14.10 1.19
CA THR A 310 -17.42 -12.71 0.81
C THR A 310 -16.24 -11.79 1.14
N THR A 311 -15.54 -12.05 2.25
CA THR A 311 -14.42 -11.23 2.70
C THR A 311 -13.21 -11.36 1.76
N PRO A 312 -12.69 -12.56 1.45
CA PRO A 312 -11.63 -12.73 0.45
C PRO A 312 -12.02 -12.22 -0.94
N LEU A 313 -13.27 -12.45 -1.38
CA LEU A 313 -13.75 -11.95 -2.66
C LEU A 313 -13.71 -10.41 -2.71
N PHE A 314 -14.16 -9.75 -1.64
CA PHE A 314 -14.19 -8.30 -1.58
C PHE A 314 -12.78 -7.70 -1.58
N TYR A 315 -11.84 -8.26 -0.81
CA TYR A 315 -10.44 -7.84 -0.85
C TYR A 315 -9.79 -8.06 -2.22
N GLY A 316 -9.95 -9.26 -2.79
CA GLY A 316 -9.38 -9.61 -4.10
C GLY A 316 -9.97 -8.76 -5.23
N GLY A 317 -11.29 -8.60 -5.26
CA GLY A 317 -12.00 -7.76 -6.22
C GLY A 317 -11.58 -6.29 -6.11
N THR A 318 -11.46 -5.77 -4.89
CA THR A 318 -11.01 -4.39 -4.67
C THR A 318 -9.57 -4.19 -5.12
N LEU A 319 -8.68 -5.15 -4.85
CA LEU A 319 -7.30 -5.09 -5.33
C LEU A 319 -7.23 -5.10 -6.86
N LEU A 320 -7.97 -6.00 -7.53
CA LEU A 320 -8.03 -6.06 -8.99
C LEU A 320 -8.57 -4.76 -9.59
N LEU A 321 -9.62 -4.18 -9.00
CA LEU A 321 -10.15 -2.89 -9.40
C LEU A 321 -9.11 -1.77 -9.22
N ALA A 322 -8.43 -1.72 -8.08
CA ALA A 322 -7.40 -0.72 -7.79
C ALA A 322 -6.25 -0.77 -8.82
N VAL A 323 -5.68 -1.96 -9.04
CA VAL A 323 -4.59 -2.18 -9.99
C VAL A 323 -5.05 -1.93 -11.43
N GLY A 324 -6.28 -2.36 -11.77
CA GLY A 324 -6.88 -2.13 -13.09
C GLY A 324 -7.06 -0.64 -13.40
N LEU A 325 -7.59 0.13 -12.44
CA LEU A 325 -7.76 1.59 -12.57
C LEU A 325 -6.41 2.31 -12.66
N ALA A 326 -5.44 1.93 -11.84
CA ALA A 326 -4.08 2.47 -11.90
C ALA A 326 -3.40 2.16 -13.25
N GLY A 327 -3.50 0.92 -13.74
CA GLY A 327 -2.94 0.51 -15.02
C GLY A 327 -3.60 1.19 -16.22
N TYR A 328 -4.93 1.32 -16.20
CA TYR A 328 -5.69 1.98 -17.27
C TYR A 328 -5.37 3.48 -17.38
N SER A 329 -5.31 4.17 -16.24
CA SER A 329 -4.97 5.60 -16.20
C SER A 329 -3.52 5.87 -16.67
N ALA A 330 -2.56 5.03 -16.27
CA ALA A 330 -1.18 5.13 -16.73
C ALA A 330 -1.02 4.90 -18.24
N ARG A 331 -1.79 3.97 -18.84
CA ARG A 331 -1.75 3.70 -20.29
C ARG A 331 -2.28 4.88 -21.10
N ARG A 332 -3.41 5.48 -20.71
CA ARG A 332 -3.99 6.63 -21.43
C ARG A 332 -3.07 7.85 -21.50
N LEU A 333 -2.20 8.04 -20.49
CA LEU A 333 -1.21 9.12 -20.51
C LEU A 333 -0.07 8.87 -21.52
N ARG A 334 0.27 7.60 -21.78
CA ARG A 334 1.30 7.22 -22.77
C ARG A 334 0.78 7.27 -24.20
N THR A 335 -0.44 6.80 -24.46
CA THR A 335 -1.03 6.83 -25.82
C THR A 335 -1.26 8.25 -26.37
N GLY A 336 -1.37 9.26 -25.49
CA GLY A 336 -1.41 10.68 -25.91
C GLY A 336 -0.04 11.26 -26.29
N ALA A 337 1.06 10.63 -25.89
CA ALA A 337 2.43 11.03 -26.21
C ALA A 337 2.97 10.34 -27.48
N ASP A 338 2.51 9.11 -27.76
CA ASP A 338 2.94 8.30 -28.91
C ASP A 338 2.07 8.50 -30.19
N ALA A 339 1.20 9.51 -30.23
CA ALA A 339 0.57 9.88 -31.50
C ALA A 339 1.67 10.28 -32.49
N PRO A 340 1.82 9.58 -33.64
CA PRO A 340 2.94 9.82 -34.53
C PRO A 340 2.87 11.26 -35.05
N ALA A 341 3.80 12.10 -34.57
CA ALA A 341 4.14 13.32 -35.26
C ALA A 341 4.45 12.93 -36.71
N GLY A 342 3.63 13.44 -37.64
CA GLY A 342 3.55 12.97 -39.02
C GLY A 342 4.92 12.64 -39.60
N MET A 343 5.09 11.40 -40.07
CA MET A 343 6.21 11.03 -40.92
C MET A 343 6.28 12.04 -42.08
N PRO A 344 7.44 12.67 -42.33
CA PRO A 344 7.65 13.38 -43.58
C PRO A 344 7.38 12.41 -44.72
N GLN A 345 6.39 12.70 -45.57
CA GLN A 345 6.21 11.93 -46.79
C GLN A 345 7.50 12.03 -47.61
N PRO A 346 8.04 10.92 -48.13
CA PRO A 346 9.19 10.98 -49.01
C PRO A 346 8.84 11.85 -50.23
N PRO A 347 9.75 12.71 -50.70
CA PRO A 347 9.46 13.63 -51.80
C PRO A 347 9.01 12.83 -53.02
N SER A 348 7.83 13.19 -53.55
CA SER A 348 7.38 12.68 -54.84
C SER A 348 8.42 13.09 -55.89
N SER A 349 9.04 12.09 -56.50
CA SER A 349 9.87 12.29 -57.69
C SER A 349 8.97 12.87 -58.78
N ALA A 350 9.17 14.13 -59.11
CA ALA A 350 8.67 14.72 -60.35
C ALA A 350 9.52 14.22 -61.52
N PRO A 351 8.91 13.73 -62.61
CA PRO A 351 9.57 13.73 -63.90
C PRO A 351 8.95 14.81 -64.80
N GLY A 352 9.76 15.84 -65.07
CA GLY A 352 9.93 16.45 -66.39
C GLY A 352 8.70 17.00 -67.12
N GLY A 353 8.57 18.33 -67.11
CA GLY A 353 7.84 19.04 -68.16
C GLY A 353 8.62 19.03 -69.49
N GLY A 354 7.94 18.58 -70.54
CA GLY A 354 7.86 19.24 -71.85
C GLY A 354 9.10 19.33 -72.76
N ALA A 355 9.06 18.62 -73.89
CA ALA A 355 9.54 19.15 -75.17
C ALA A 355 8.71 18.56 -76.32
N GLN A 356 7.91 19.42 -76.96
CA GLN A 356 7.37 19.22 -78.31
C GLN A 356 8.49 19.37 -79.34
N GLY A 357 8.43 18.63 -80.45
CA GLY A 357 9.33 18.85 -81.60
C GLY A 357 9.24 17.83 -82.73
N THR A 358 8.25 18.03 -83.61
CA THR A 358 8.28 17.90 -85.10
C THR A 358 8.68 16.60 -85.84
N VAL A 359 7.73 16.21 -86.72
CA VAL A 359 7.67 15.30 -87.90
C VAL A 359 8.63 15.79 -89.02
N PRO A 360 9.14 15.00 -90.01
CA PRO A 360 8.42 14.11 -90.96
C PRO A 360 8.49 12.61 -90.71
#